data_AF-A0A6A6YYE3-F1
#
_entry.id   AF-A0A6A6YYE3-F1
#
_cell.length_a   1.000
_cell.length_b   1.000
_cell.length_c   1.000
_cell.angle_alpha   90.00
_cell.angle_beta   90.00
_cell.angle_gamma   90.00
#
_symmetry.space_group_name_H-M   'P 1'
#
loop_
_entity.id
_entity.type
_entity.pdbx_description
1 polymer ?
#
loop_
_entity_poly.entity_id
_entity_poly.type
_entity_poly.pdbx_seq_one_letter_code
_entity_poly.pdbx_strand_id
1 'polypeptide(L)'
;MCRKHTGSLVPQICAFSTASISPPFKDNPAYKTYKSSATVYRGFCSACGSPMTFNDDKEAEYTDIFVGVFDEDVLLGKRDEANAWEDDYGRHVPRVGGFGKELGAAKEHLYLENSIPGLTDDWPGKKWLANRPDGKAFTGKMSDFVRP
;
A
#
# COMPACT_ATOMS: atom_id res chain seq x y z
N MET A 1 3.18 -13.32 -2.52
CA MET A 1 3.14 -12.77 -1.14
C MET A 1 3.61 -11.32 -1.17
N CYS A 2 2.79 -10.35 -0.74
CA CYS A 2 3.05 -8.92 -0.91
C CYS A 2 4.24 -8.43 -0.07
N ARG A 3 4.33 -8.80 1.22
CA ARG A 3 5.44 -8.40 2.11
C ARG A 3 6.83 -8.71 1.56
N LYS A 4 6.99 -9.85 0.87
CA LYS A 4 8.26 -10.24 0.24
C LYS A 4 8.61 -9.37 -0.96
N HIS A 5 7.61 -8.96 -1.75
CA HIS A 5 7.83 -8.09 -2.90
C HIS A 5 8.24 -6.69 -2.46
N THR A 6 7.68 -6.20 -1.35
CA THR A 6 7.90 -4.84 -0.88
C THR A 6 9.00 -4.68 0.16
N GLY A 7 9.46 -5.76 0.79
CA GLY A 7 10.29 -5.68 1.99
C GLY A 7 9.57 -5.16 3.25
N SER A 8 8.39 -4.53 3.10
CA SER A 8 7.54 -4.09 4.22
C SER A 8 6.74 -5.23 4.85
N LEU A 9 6.63 -5.23 6.19
CA LEU A 9 5.74 -6.13 6.94
C LEU A 9 4.26 -5.94 6.56
N VAL A 10 3.86 -4.69 6.33
CA VAL A 10 2.50 -4.29 5.96
C VAL A 10 2.58 -3.39 4.73
N PRO A 11 2.46 -3.96 3.52
CA PRO A 11 2.39 -3.14 2.30
C PRO A 11 1.04 -2.43 2.22
N GLN A 12 1.07 -1.11 2.07
CA GLN A 12 -0.12 -0.31 1.78
C GLN A 12 -0.34 -0.21 0.27
N ILE A 13 -1.57 -0.44 -0.14
CA ILE A 13 -1.98 -0.54 -1.54
C ILE A 13 -3.33 0.16 -1.69
N CYS A 14 -3.49 0.91 -2.76
CA CYS A 14 -4.78 1.49 -3.15
C CYS A 14 -5.17 0.99 -4.54
N ALA A 15 -6.43 0.57 -4.68
CA ALA A 15 -7.01 0.22 -5.97
C ALA A 15 -7.44 1.50 -6.70
N PHE A 16 -6.99 1.65 -7.95
CA PHE A 16 -7.42 2.72 -8.85
C PHE A 16 -8.05 2.11 -10.09
N SER A 17 -9.04 2.77 -10.69
CA SER A 17 -9.51 2.35 -12.00
C SER A 17 -8.35 2.40 -13.00
N THR A 18 -8.09 1.29 -13.68
CA THR A 18 -7.02 1.18 -14.68
C THR A 18 -7.18 2.24 -15.78
N ALA A 19 -8.43 2.60 -16.12
CA ALA A 19 -8.73 3.63 -17.11
C ALA A 19 -8.35 5.06 -16.67
N SER A 20 -8.20 5.31 -15.37
CA SER A 20 -7.80 6.62 -14.83
C SER A 20 -6.28 6.84 -14.80
N ILE A 21 -5.49 5.83 -15.16
CA ILE A 21 -4.03 5.89 -15.11
C ILE A 21 -3.49 6.39 -16.46
N SER A 22 -2.87 7.58 -16.44
CA SER A 22 -2.29 8.20 -17.62
C SER A 22 -0.94 8.87 -17.29
N PRO A 23 0.14 8.59 -18.07
CA PRO A 23 0.19 7.55 -19.10
C PRO A 23 0.04 6.15 -18.49
N PRO A 24 -0.51 5.17 -19.23
CA PRO A 24 -0.53 3.78 -18.80
C PRO A 24 0.87 3.30 -18.38
N PHE A 25 0.97 2.57 -17.26
CA PHE A 25 2.27 2.07 -16.77
C PHE A 25 3.07 1.29 -17.83
N LYS A 26 2.38 0.50 -18.66
CA LYS A 26 2.99 -0.30 -19.74
C LYS A 26 3.71 0.55 -20.80
N ASP A 27 3.38 1.83 -20.91
CA ASP A 27 3.99 2.73 -21.88
C ASP A 27 5.36 3.23 -21.38
N ASN A 28 5.66 3.06 -20.08
CA ASN A 28 6.99 3.31 -19.53
C ASN A 28 7.89 2.07 -19.73
N PRO A 29 9.00 2.15 -20.48
CA PRO A 29 9.85 0.99 -20.77
C PRO A 29 10.52 0.38 -19.54
N ALA A 30 10.69 1.15 -18.46
CA ALA A 30 11.23 0.65 -17.20
C ALA A 30 10.20 -0.15 -16.39
N TYR A 31 8.90 -0.03 -16.70
CA TYR A 31 7.89 -0.83 -16.03
C TYR A 31 7.87 -2.26 -16.60
N LYS A 32 8.03 -3.25 -15.72
CA LYS A 32 7.95 -4.67 -16.04
C LYS A 32 6.99 -5.37 -15.11
N THR A 33 6.44 -6.48 -15.57
CA THR A 33 5.53 -7.33 -14.79
C THR A 33 6.08 -8.73 -14.66
N TYR A 34 5.92 -9.33 -13.49
CA TYR A 34 6.18 -10.74 -13.23
C TYR A 34 4.89 -11.45 -12.84
N LYS A 35 4.56 -12.54 -13.54
CA LYS A 35 3.39 -13.37 -13.23
C LYS A 35 3.68 -14.23 -12.00
N SER A 36 3.16 -13.82 -10.85
CA SER A 36 3.45 -14.43 -9.54
C SER A 36 2.49 -15.55 -9.13
N SER A 37 1.37 -15.70 -9.85
CA SER A 37 0.44 -16.83 -9.74
C SER A 37 -0.32 -17.02 -11.06
N ALA A 38 -1.32 -17.91 -11.09
CA ALA A 38 -2.14 -18.14 -12.27
C ALA A 38 -2.82 -16.88 -12.83
N THR A 39 -3.23 -15.94 -11.96
CA THR A 39 -3.94 -14.70 -12.35
C THR A 39 -3.27 -13.42 -11.88
N VAL A 40 -2.24 -13.50 -11.02
CA VAL A 40 -1.65 -12.33 -10.37
C VAL A 40 -0.33 -11.90 -11.00
N TYR A 41 -0.20 -10.61 -11.29
CA TYR A 41 1.02 -9.96 -11.75
C TYR A 41 1.54 -8.95 -10.73
N ARG A 42 2.86 -8.88 -10.61
CA ARG A 42 3.60 -7.91 -9.81
C ARG A 42 4.29 -6.95 -10.76
N GLY A 43 3.91 -5.67 -10.76
CA GLY A 43 4.59 -4.65 -11.53
C GLY A 43 5.73 -4.03 -10.73
N PHE A 44 6.86 -3.77 -11.38
CA PHE A 44 8.06 -3.21 -10.77
C PHE A 44 8.88 -2.40 -11.78
N CYS A 45 9.77 -1.55 -11.28
CA CYS A 45 10.74 -0.83 -12.12
C CYS A 45 11.95 -1.72 -12.39
N SER A 46 12.30 -1.97 -13.66
CA SER A 46 13.46 -2.77 -14.03
C SER A 46 14.81 -2.06 -13.83
N ALA A 47 14.81 -0.75 -13.60
CA ALA A 47 16.04 0.00 -13.34
C ALA A 47 16.48 -0.08 -11.87
N CYS A 48 15.54 0.02 -10.92
CA CYS A 48 15.84 0.05 -9.49
C CYS A 48 15.22 -1.11 -8.68
N GLY A 49 14.33 -1.91 -9.29
CA GLY A 49 13.64 -3.01 -8.62
C GLY A 49 12.44 -2.59 -7.77
N SER A 50 12.09 -1.31 -7.70
CA SER A 50 10.99 -0.84 -6.85
C SER A 50 9.66 -1.50 -7.22
N PRO A 51 8.89 -2.01 -6.24
CA PRO A 51 7.55 -2.55 -6.46
C PRO A 51 6.60 -1.40 -6.80
N MET A 52 5.88 -1.51 -7.90
CA MET A 52 5.00 -0.45 -8.39
C MET A 52 3.52 -0.80 -8.22
N THR A 53 3.15 -2.00 -8.68
CA THR A 53 1.74 -2.41 -8.73
C THR A 53 1.54 -3.88 -8.36
N PHE A 54 0.31 -4.20 -8.01
CA PHE A 54 -0.28 -5.53 -7.99
C PHE A 54 -1.44 -5.54 -8.99
N ASN A 55 -1.63 -6.63 -9.72
CA ASN A 55 -2.76 -6.77 -10.63
C ASN A 55 -3.26 -8.21 -10.57
N ASP A 56 -4.57 -8.41 -10.61
CA ASP A 56 -5.20 -9.73 -10.74
C ASP A 56 -6.12 -9.71 -11.97
N ASP A 57 -5.97 -10.69 -12.86
CA ASP A 57 -6.82 -10.82 -14.06
C ASP A 57 -8.32 -10.92 -13.71
N LYS A 58 -8.66 -11.28 -12.46
CA LYS A 58 -10.04 -11.32 -11.96
C LYS A 58 -10.66 -9.94 -11.70
N GLU A 59 -9.84 -8.91 -11.54
CA GLU A 59 -10.24 -7.52 -11.26
C GLU A 59 -9.51 -6.56 -12.22
N ALA A 60 -9.48 -6.91 -13.52
CA ALA A 60 -8.67 -6.23 -14.53
C ALA A 60 -9.02 -4.74 -14.74
N GLU A 61 -10.23 -4.32 -14.32
CA GLU A 61 -10.66 -2.92 -14.33
C GLU A 61 -9.96 -2.05 -13.28
N TYR A 62 -9.29 -2.67 -12.31
CA TYR A 62 -8.50 -2.00 -11.28
C TYR A 62 -7.01 -2.32 -11.40
N THR A 63 -6.18 -1.33 -11.07
CA THR A 63 -4.75 -1.48 -10.85
C THR A 63 -4.48 -1.12 -9.40
N ASP A 64 -3.94 -2.07 -8.65
CA ASP A 64 -3.50 -1.85 -7.28
C ASP A 64 -2.11 -1.21 -7.29
N ILE A 65 -1.98 -0.01 -6.74
CA ILE A 65 -0.73 0.75 -6.69
C ILE A 65 -0.22 0.79 -5.26
N PHE A 66 1.07 0.48 -5.05
CA PHE A 66 1.69 0.60 -3.74
C PHE A 66 1.78 2.08 -3.35
N VAL A 67 1.31 2.45 -2.16
CA VAL A 67 1.24 3.87 -1.74
C VAL A 67 2.63 4.54 -1.68
N GLY A 68 3.69 3.76 -1.44
CA GLY A 68 5.06 4.27 -1.39
C GLY A 68 5.66 4.71 -2.74
N VAL A 69 4.92 4.59 -3.85
CA VAL A 69 5.42 4.93 -5.20
C VAL A 69 5.02 6.33 -5.64
N PHE A 70 4.08 6.96 -4.92
CA PHE A 70 3.67 8.32 -5.21
C PHE A 70 4.81 9.29 -4.90
N ASP A 71 4.94 10.32 -5.74
CA ASP A 71 5.91 11.38 -5.52
C ASP A 71 5.71 12.05 -4.16
N GLU A 72 6.82 12.51 -3.57
CA GLU A 72 6.84 13.02 -2.20
C GLU A 72 5.85 14.16 -1.98
N ASP A 73 5.70 15.08 -2.92
CA ASP A 73 4.80 16.22 -2.81
C ASP A 73 3.32 15.84 -3.01
N VAL A 74 3.04 14.78 -3.78
CA VAL A 74 1.69 14.20 -3.90
C VAL A 74 1.31 13.48 -2.62
N LEU A 75 2.22 12.69 -2.05
CA LEU A 75 1.93 11.90 -0.86
C LEU A 75 1.98 12.74 0.41
N LEU A 76 3.05 13.49 0.64
CA LEU A 76 3.29 14.21 1.88
C LEU A 76 2.85 15.68 1.82
N GLY A 77 2.72 16.24 0.62
CA GLY A 77 2.50 17.67 0.43
C GLY A 77 3.79 18.45 0.20
N LYS A 78 3.65 19.71 -0.22
CA LYS A 78 4.79 20.60 -0.48
C LYS A 78 5.43 21.07 0.82
N ARG A 79 6.75 21.23 0.78
CA ARG A 79 7.55 21.76 1.90
C ARG A 79 7.19 23.22 2.14
N ASP A 80 6.83 23.55 3.37
CA ASP A 80 6.59 24.92 3.81
C ASP A 80 7.84 25.46 4.53
N GLU A 81 8.83 25.82 3.72
CA GLU A 81 10.13 26.32 4.20
C GLU A 81 10.00 27.62 5.00
N ALA A 82 8.95 28.42 4.76
CA ALA A 82 8.70 29.67 5.48
C ALA A 82 8.30 29.45 6.94
N ASN A 83 7.71 28.28 7.24
CA ASN A 83 7.30 27.88 8.58
C ASN A 83 8.20 26.75 9.15
N ALA A 84 9.41 26.57 8.59
CA ALA A 84 10.38 25.64 9.12
C ALA A 84 10.89 26.08 10.51
N TRP A 85 11.16 25.12 11.39
CA TRP A 85 11.73 25.37 12.71
C TRP A 85 12.85 24.37 13.03
N GLU A 86 13.69 24.70 14.02
CA GLU A 86 14.72 23.81 14.54
C GLU A 86 14.52 23.61 16.05
N ASP A 87 14.74 22.39 16.51
CA ASP A 87 14.81 22.02 17.92
C ASP A 87 15.94 21.01 18.16
N ASP A 88 16.01 20.45 19.37
CA ASP A 88 17.04 19.48 19.77
C ASP A 88 17.07 18.20 18.92
N TYR A 89 16.02 17.94 18.12
CA TYR A 89 15.90 16.80 17.22
C TYR A 89 16.18 17.15 15.76
N GLY A 90 16.48 18.41 15.45
CA GLY A 90 16.92 18.89 14.14
C GLY A 90 15.90 19.80 13.45
N ARG A 91 16.03 19.89 12.11
CA ARG A 91 15.24 20.79 11.28
C ARG A 91 13.95 20.13 10.85
N HIS A 92 12.83 20.77 11.20
CA HIS A 92 11.49 20.36 10.83
C HIS A 92 10.95 21.30 9.77
N VAL A 93 10.37 20.72 8.72
CA VAL A 93 9.72 21.48 7.65
C VAL A 93 8.30 20.97 7.50
N PRO A 94 7.28 21.77 7.91
CA PRO A 94 5.89 21.40 7.75
C PRO A 94 5.56 21.10 6.29
N ARG A 95 4.51 20.31 6.07
CA ARG A 95 3.98 20.01 4.74
C ARG A 95 2.58 20.56 4.58
N VAL A 96 2.30 21.10 3.40
CA VAL A 96 0.99 21.66 3.04
C VAL A 96 0.43 20.93 1.82
N GLY A 97 -0.83 20.49 1.93
CA GLY A 97 -1.51 19.70 0.90
C GLY A 97 -1.12 18.22 0.95
N GLY A 98 -1.12 17.58 -0.23
CA GLY A 98 -0.88 16.15 -0.37
C GLY A 98 -2.11 15.29 -0.06
N PHE A 99 -2.03 14.00 -0.40
CA PHE A 99 -3.10 13.00 -0.23
C PHE A 99 -2.72 11.86 0.71
N GLY A 100 -1.63 12.00 1.47
CA GLY A 100 -1.09 10.92 2.30
C GLY A 100 -2.06 10.45 3.38
N LYS A 101 -2.92 11.34 3.89
CA LYS A 101 -3.96 10.95 4.84
C LYS A 101 -5.02 10.07 4.17
N GLU A 102 -5.48 10.42 2.99
CA GLU A 102 -6.51 9.71 2.24
C GLU A 102 -5.99 8.37 1.71
N LEU A 103 -4.76 8.35 1.17
CA LEU A 103 -4.13 7.18 0.58
C LEU A 103 -3.54 6.25 1.64
N GLY A 104 -3.00 6.79 2.73
CA GLY A 104 -2.34 6.02 3.80
C GLY A 104 -3.29 5.50 4.88
N ALA A 105 -4.53 6.00 4.97
CA ALA A 105 -5.54 5.52 5.90
C ALA A 105 -6.19 4.23 5.41
N ALA A 106 -5.50 3.10 5.60
CA ALA A 106 -6.03 1.77 5.27
C ALA A 106 -7.33 1.49 6.06
N LYS A 107 -8.44 1.34 5.32
CA LYS A 107 -9.76 1.02 5.89
C LYS A 107 -9.98 -0.49 6.03
N GLU A 108 -9.17 -1.27 5.33
CA GLU A 108 -9.29 -2.72 5.20
C GLU A 108 -7.92 -3.38 5.26
N HIS A 109 -7.87 -4.58 5.82
CA HIS A 109 -6.66 -5.37 6.00
C HIS A 109 -6.93 -6.82 5.64
N LEU A 110 -6.12 -7.40 4.77
CA LEU A 110 -6.26 -8.76 4.28
C LEU A 110 -5.12 -9.65 4.80
N TYR A 111 -5.35 -10.96 4.83
CA TYR A 111 -4.36 -11.96 5.25
C TYR A 111 -3.85 -11.74 6.70
N LEU A 112 -4.76 -11.51 7.64
CA LEU A 112 -4.44 -11.33 9.06
C LEU A 112 -4.08 -12.64 9.77
N GLU A 113 -4.31 -13.80 9.15
CA GLU A 113 -3.78 -15.07 9.66
C GLU A 113 -2.24 -15.09 9.69
N ASN A 114 -1.61 -14.20 8.91
CA ASN A 114 -0.17 -13.97 8.87
C ASN A 114 0.30 -12.77 9.73
N SER A 115 -0.58 -12.20 10.57
CA SER A 115 -0.24 -11.07 11.43
C SER A 115 0.79 -11.45 12.50
N ILE A 116 1.62 -10.48 12.89
CA ILE A 116 2.58 -10.64 13.97
C ILE A 116 1.98 -9.98 15.22
N PRO A 117 1.72 -10.73 16.30
CA PRO A 117 1.12 -10.20 17.52
C PRO A 117 1.89 -9.00 18.09
N GLY A 118 1.17 -7.92 18.40
CA GLY A 118 1.73 -6.67 18.92
C GLY A 118 2.47 -5.80 17.91
N LEU A 119 2.55 -6.22 16.64
CA LEU A 119 3.25 -5.46 15.58
C LEU A 119 2.34 -5.17 14.38
N THR A 120 1.56 -6.13 13.90
CA THR A 120 0.76 -5.95 12.69
C THR A 120 -0.70 -6.39 12.85
N ASP A 121 -1.18 -6.56 14.07
CA ASP A 121 -2.51 -7.11 14.39
C ASP A 121 -3.50 -6.06 14.94
N ASP A 122 -3.04 -4.85 15.27
CA ASP A 122 -3.82 -3.82 15.94
C ASP A 122 -4.02 -2.54 15.09
N TRP A 123 -4.52 -2.72 13.87
CA TRP A 123 -4.83 -1.59 12.97
C TRP A 123 -6.33 -1.27 12.98
N PRO A 124 -6.75 0.00 12.87
CA PRO A 124 -8.15 0.35 12.70
C PRO A 124 -8.68 -0.12 11.34
N GLY A 125 -9.99 -0.40 11.24
CA GLY A 125 -10.64 -0.83 10.01
C GLY A 125 -11.06 -2.31 10.00
N LYS A 126 -11.66 -2.73 8.89
CA LYS A 126 -12.14 -4.11 8.70
C LYS A 126 -10.98 -5.03 8.40
N LYS A 127 -11.02 -6.24 8.94
CA LYS A 127 -9.96 -7.23 8.80
C LYS A 127 -10.52 -8.54 8.26
N TRP A 128 -9.72 -9.25 7.47
CA TRP A 128 -10.02 -10.58 6.96
C TRP A 128 -8.86 -11.52 7.24
N LEU A 129 -9.18 -12.75 7.63
CA LEU A 129 -8.14 -13.77 7.81
C LEU A 129 -7.42 -14.08 6.52
N ALA A 130 -8.11 -14.10 5.37
CA ALA A 130 -7.52 -14.32 4.05
C ALA A 130 -7.92 -13.17 3.09
N ASN A 131 -8.45 -13.47 1.90
CA ASN A 131 -9.00 -12.44 0.99
C ASN A 131 -10.45 -12.05 1.37
N ARG A 132 -11.05 -11.11 0.62
CA ARG A 132 -12.44 -10.68 0.84
C ARG A 132 -13.48 -11.73 0.42
N PRO A 133 -13.45 -12.32 -0.80
CA PRO A 133 -14.49 -13.26 -1.25
C PRO A 133 -14.66 -14.51 -0.37
N ASP A 134 -13.58 -14.98 0.24
CA ASP A 134 -13.53 -16.29 0.89
C ASP A 134 -13.70 -16.19 2.43
N GLY A 135 -13.94 -14.99 2.99
CA GLY A 135 -13.85 -14.76 4.44
C GLY A 135 -14.89 -13.82 5.05
N LYS A 136 -15.08 -13.95 6.37
CA LYS A 136 -15.89 -13.05 7.18
C LYS A 136 -15.03 -11.91 7.72
N ALA A 137 -15.49 -10.67 7.53
CA ALA A 137 -14.83 -9.49 8.08
C ALA A 137 -14.96 -9.44 9.61
N PHE A 138 -13.95 -8.89 10.28
CA PHE A 138 -13.99 -8.62 11.72
C PHE A 138 -13.35 -7.27 12.07
N THR A 139 -13.59 -6.82 13.29
CA THR A 139 -12.99 -5.65 13.94
C THR A 139 -12.40 -6.09 15.29
N GLY A 140 -11.35 -5.43 15.77
CA GLY A 140 -10.60 -5.87 16.97
C GLY A 140 -9.24 -6.51 16.63
N LYS A 141 -8.51 -7.00 17.65
CA LYS A 141 -7.18 -7.58 17.44
C LYS A 141 -7.28 -9.05 17.09
N MET A 142 -6.33 -9.55 16.30
CA MET A 142 -6.28 -10.99 16.00
C MET A 142 -6.05 -11.83 17.27
N SER A 143 -5.27 -11.30 18.22
CA SER A 143 -5.03 -11.92 19.52
C SER A 143 -6.28 -12.17 20.36
N ASP A 144 -7.37 -11.42 20.11
CA ASP A 144 -8.60 -11.52 20.88
C ASP A 144 -9.45 -12.74 20.45
N PHE A 145 -9.16 -13.31 19.27
CA PHE A 145 -9.76 -14.55 18.79
C PHE A 145 -9.06 -15.74 19.45
N VAL A 146 -9.41 -15.99 20.71
CA VAL A 146 -8.96 -17.17 21.45
C VAL A 146 -9.40 -18.44 20.69
N ARG A 147 -8.46 -19.35 20.40
CA ARG A 147 -8.85 -20.71 20.01
C ARG A 147 -9.34 -21.44 21.27
N PRO A 148 -10.48 -22.15 21.20
CA PRO A 148 -10.91 -23.00 22.30
C PRO A 148 -9.86 -24.06 22.66
#